data_AF-A0A940RU09-F1
#
_entry.id   AF-A0A940RU09-F1
#
_cell.length_a   1.000
_cell.length_b   1.000
_cell.length_c   1.000
_cell.angle_alpha   90.00
_cell.angle_beta   90.00
_cell.angle_gamma   90.00
#
_symmetry.space_group_name_H-M   'P 1'
#
loop_
_entity.id
_entity.type
_entity.pdbx_description
1 polymer ?
#
loop_
_entity_poly.entity_id
_entity_poly.type
_entity_poly.pdbx_seq_one_letter_code
_entity_poly.pdbx_strand_id
1 'polypeptide(L)' 'MSADPVLDRAAILALIPHQGAMCLWDEVVSWDAQRIRLRARNHTDPMHPLRARGRLHALALCE' A
#
# COMPACT_ATOMS: atom_id res chain seq x y z
N MET A 1 1.49 -25.87 0.99
CA MET A 1 1.67 -24.46 1.40
C MET A 1 2.32 -23.77 0.22
N SER A 2 1.52 -23.20 -0.69
CA SER A 2 2.06 -22.39 -1.78
C SER A 2 2.66 -21.15 -1.15
N ALA A 3 3.96 -20.92 -1.35
CA ALA A 3 4.57 -19.64 -1.02
C ALA A 3 4.16 -18.69 -2.14
N ASP A 4 3.04 -18.00 -1.97
CA ASP A 4 2.63 -16.98 -2.94
C ASP A 4 3.74 -15.93 -3.03
N PRO A 5 4.13 -15.53 -4.25
CA PRO A 5 5.22 -14.59 -4.42
C PRO A 5 4.84 -13.27 -3.73
N VAL A 6 5.67 -12.84 -2.79
CA VAL A 6 5.56 -11.51 -2.19
C VAL A 6 5.81 -10.50 -3.30
N LEU A 7 4.79 -9.74 -3.66
CA LEU A 7 4.94 -8.64 -4.62
C LEU A 7 5.44 -7.41 -3.86
N ASP A 8 6.62 -6.96 -4.25
CA ASP A 8 7.22 -5.74 -3.71
C ASP A 8 6.57 -4.47 -4.30
N ARG A 9 6.95 -3.33 -3.74
CA ARG A 9 6.40 -2.03 -4.11
C ARG A 9 6.57 -1.71 -5.60
N ALA A 10 7.69 -2.08 -6.21
CA ALA A 10 7.92 -1.79 -7.63
C ALA A 10 6.95 -2.59 -8.51
N ALA A 11 6.74 -3.87 -8.19
CA ALA A 11 5.76 -4.70 -8.87
C ALA A 11 4.33 -4.17 -8.69
N ILE A 12 3.96 -3.73 -7.48
CA ILE A 12 2.64 -3.15 -7.19
C ILE A 12 2.38 -1.91 -8.05
N LEU A 13 3.34 -0.97 -8.10
CA LEU A 13 3.20 0.28 -8.85
C LEU A 13 3.04 0.07 -10.36
N ALA A 14 3.54 -1.03 -10.89
CA ALA A 14 3.36 -1.40 -12.29
C ALA A 14 1.94 -1.95 -12.59
N LEU A 15 1.18 -2.35 -11.55
CA LEU A 15 -0.12 -3.02 -11.69
C LEU A 15 -1.32 -2.11 -11.41
N ILE A 16 -1.13 -1.00 -10.68
CA ILE A 16 -2.21 -0.12 -10.25
C ILE A 16 -1.98 1.33 -10.70
N PRO A 17 -3.03 2.15 -10.88
CA PRO A 17 -2.89 3.51 -11.39
C PRO A 17 -2.25 4.48 -10.39
N HIS A 18 -2.41 4.25 -9.08
CA HIS A 18 -1.82 5.13 -8.06
C HIS A 18 -0.29 4.99 -8.03
N GLN A 19 0.40 6.13 -8.06
CA GLN A 19 1.86 6.20 -8.16
C GLN A 19 2.50 6.94 -7.00
N GLY A 20 3.80 6.74 -6.82
CA GLY A 20 4.58 7.46 -5.80
C GLY A 20 3.97 7.30 -4.41
N ALA A 21 3.89 8.38 -3.64
CA ALA A 21 3.30 8.38 -2.29
C ALA A 21 1.76 8.29 -2.27
N MET A 22 1.09 8.42 -3.42
CA MET A 22 -0.36 8.21 -3.51
C MET A 22 -0.74 6.72 -3.49
N CYS A 23 0.21 5.83 -3.82
CA CYS A 23 0.06 4.40 -3.54
C CYS A 23 0.50 4.11 -2.11
N LEU A 24 -0.45 3.75 -1.24
CA LEU A 24 -0.20 3.37 0.15
C LEU A 24 0.30 1.92 0.32
N TRP A 25 0.23 1.11 -0.74
CA TRP A 25 0.56 -0.30 -0.68
C TRP A 25 2.07 -0.49 -0.84
N ASP A 26 2.73 -1.06 0.17
CA ASP A 26 4.18 -1.33 0.10
C ASP A 26 4.49 -2.79 -0.23
N GLU A 27 3.58 -3.71 0.07
CA GLU A 27 3.79 -5.16 -0.06
C GLU A 27 2.45 -5.92 -0.13
N VAL A 28 2.35 -6.88 -1.06
CA VAL A 28 1.30 -7.91 -1.04
C VAL A 28 1.83 -9.10 -0.24
N VAL A 29 1.23 -9.33 0.92
CA VAL A 29 1.64 -10.40 1.86
C VAL A 29 1.08 -11.75 1.44
N SER A 30 -0.16 -11.77 0.95
CA SER A 30 -0.83 -12.97 0.41
C SER A 30 -2.05 -12.53 -0.39
N TRP A 31 -2.46 -13.31 -1.37
CA TRP A 31 -3.66 -13.03 -2.15
C TRP A 31 -4.27 -14.31 -2.72
N ASP A 32 -5.56 -14.29 -2.94
CA ASP A 32 -6.31 -15.30 -3.66
C ASP A 32 -7.41 -14.63 -4.51
N ALA A 33 -8.28 -15.43 -5.13
CA ALA A 33 -9.35 -14.93 -5.98
C ALA A 33 -10.42 -14.08 -5.24
N GLN A 34 -10.46 -14.12 -3.90
CA GLN A 34 -11.46 -13.44 -3.08
C GLN A 34 -10.86 -12.32 -2.23
N ARG A 35 -9.58 -12.40 -1.87
CA ARG A 35 -8.98 -11.53 -0.86
C ARG A 35 -7.53 -11.19 -1.20
N ILE A 36 -7.13 -10.00 -0.77
CA ILE A 36 -5.74 -9.56 -0.77
C ILE A 36 -5.37 -9.05 0.62
N ARG A 37 -4.18 -9.42 1.10
CA ARG A 37 -3.61 -8.91 2.34
C ARG A 37 -2.41 -8.04 2.01
N LEU A 38 -2.49 -6.78 2.42
CA LEU A 38 -1.50 -5.76 2.13
C LEU A 38 -0.78 -5.33 3.40
N ARG A 39 0.43 -4.80 3.25
CA ARG A 39 1.14 -4.06 4.30
C ARG A 39 1.45 -2.66 3.81
N ALA A 40 1.11 -1.67 4.63
CA ALA A 40 1.35 -0.25 4.39
C ALA A 40 2.18 0.33 5.54
N ARG A 41 3.24 1.06 5.20
CA ARG A 41 4.22 1.67 6.12
C ARG A 41 4.52 3.11 5.72
N ASN A 42 4.47 3.45 4.43
CA ASN A 42 4.84 4.78 3.91
C ASN A 42 4.08 5.95 4.57
N HIS A 43 2.83 5.75 4.98
CA HIS A 43 2.03 6.77 5.69
C HIS A 43 2.64 7.22 7.04
N THR A 44 3.56 6.44 7.61
CA THR A 44 4.28 6.79 8.84
C THR A 44 5.38 7.82 8.63
N ASP A 45 5.77 8.09 7.37
CA ASP A 45 6.68 9.18 7.01
C ASP A 45 6.08 10.53 7.42
N PRO A 46 6.76 11.35 8.24
CA PRO A 46 6.32 12.70 8.60
C PRO A 46 6.07 13.61 7.38
N MET A 47 6.76 13.35 6.27
CA MET A 47 6.68 14.12 5.01
C MET A 47 5.66 13.56 4.03
N HIS A 48 4.88 12.54 4.41
CA HIS A 48 3.88 11.95 3.53
C HIS A 48 2.81 13.00 3.12
N PRO A 49 2.54 13.19 1.82
CA PRO A 49 1.72 14.32 1.33
C PRO A 49 0.26 14.28 1.80
N LEU A 50 -0.26 13.09 2.09
CA LEU A 50 -1.62 12.91 2.63
C LEU A 50 -1.74 13.16 4.14
N ARG A 51 -0.65 13.49 4.83
CA ARG A 51 -0.71 13.82 6.27
C ARG A 51 -1.15 15.25 6.48
N ALA A 52 -2.05 15.42 7.44
CA ALA A 52 -2.39 16.72 7.98
C ALA A 52 -2.41 16.62 9.51
N ARG A 53 -1.96 17.67 10.20
CA ARG A 53 -1.89 17.72 11.67
C ARG A 53 -1.15 16.51 12.26
N GLY A 54 -0.08 16.08 11.58
CA GLY A 54 0.78 14.97 12.01
C GLY A 54 0.15 13.58 11.90
N ARG A 55 -0.98 13.40 11.20
CA ARG A 55 -1.67 12.10 11.05
C ARG A 55 -2.16 11.88 9.63
N LEU A 56 -2.36 10.62 9.25
CA LEU A 56 -3.09 10.26 8.04
C LEU A 56 -4.60 10.31 8.34
N HIS A 57 -5.38 10.90 7.43
CA HIS A 57 -6.84 10.85 7.52
C HIS A 57 -7.34 9.44 7.21
N ALA A 58 -8.33 8.95 7.98
CA ALA A 58 -8.89 7.62 7.77
C ALA A 58 -9.46 7.41 6.35
N LEU A 59 -9.96 8.49 5.72
CA LEU A 59 -10.45 8.44 4.34
C LEU A 59 -9.35 8.05 3.35
N ALA A 60 -8.09 8.40 3.61
CA ALA A 60 -6.98 8.00 2.75
C ALA A 60 -6.73 6.48 2.79
N LEU A 61 -7.27 5.74 3.76
CA LEU A 61 -7.19 4.27 3.81
C LEU A 61 -8.18 3.58 2.86
N CYS A 62 -9.11 4.32 2.26
CA CYS A 62 -10.04 3.79 1.27
C CYS A 62 -9.45 3.75 -0.16
N GLU A 63 -8.26 4.32 -0.34
CA GLU A 63 -7.51 4.35 -1.62
C GLU A 63 -6.76 3.03 -1.89
#